data_AF-A0A248TIX7-F1
#
_entry.id   AF-A0A248TIX7-F1
#
_cell.length_a   1.000
_cell.length_b   1.000
_cell.length_c   1.000
_cell.angle_alpha   90.00
_cell.angle_beta   90.00
_cell.angle_gamma   90.00
#
_symmetry.space_group_name_H-M   'P 1'
#
loop_
_entity.id
_entity.type
_entity.pdbx_description
1 polymer ?
#
loop_
_entity_poly.entity_id
_entity_poly.type
_entity_poly.pdbx_seq_one_letter_code
_entity_poly.pdbx_strand_id
1 'polypeptide(L)' 'MFKKRETRFVEILKESYSSGLLSILVDRETGVHYVHTWASTGGSGLTPLLDENGKVVVKKPE' A
#
# COMPACT_ATOMS: atom_id res chain seq x y z
N MET A 1 10.59 24.66 -14.12
CA MET A 1 10.93 23.70 -13.04
C MET A 1 9.63 23.17 -12.45
N PHE A 2 9.34 21.88 -12.60
CA PHE A 2 8.17 21.26 -11.96
C PHE A 2 8.49 20.98 -10.49
N LYS A 3 7.73 21.56 -9.55
CA LYS A 3 7.81 21.17 -8.13
C LYS A 3 7.41 19.70 -8.02
N LYS A 4 8.33 18.86 -7.51
CA LYS A 4 8.02 17.48 -7.14
C LYS A 4 6.98 17.54 -6.02
N ARG A 5 5.74 17.18 -6.34
CA ARG A 5 4.67 17.06 -5.34
C ARG A 5 5.01 15.84 -4.47
N GLU A 6 4.80 15.95 -3.16
CA GLU A 6 4.85 14.78 -2.31
C GLU A 6 3.79 13.77 -2.75
N THR A 7 4.17 12.50 -2.78
CA THR A 7 3.25 11.41 -3.13
C THR A 7 2.32 11.15 -1.94
N ARG A 8 1.01 11.07 -2.20
CA ARG A 8 0.01 10.75 -1.16
C ARG A 8 0.23 9.36 -0.54
N PHE A 9 0.58 8.38 -1.37
CA PHE A 9 0.86 7.02 -0.92
C PHE A 9 2.35 6.80 -0.74
N VAL A 10 2.72 6.12 0.34
CA VAL A 10 4.09 5.67 0.62
C VAL A 10 4.11 4.15 0.68
N GLU A 11 5.03 3.54 -0.05
CA GLU A 11 5.32 2.12 0.08
C GLU A 11 6.22 1.90 1.29
N ILE A 12 5.76 1.10 2.26
CA ILE A 12 6.53 0.78 3.48
C ILE A 12 7.05 -0.66 3.47
N LEU A 13 6.52 -1.51 2.59
CA LEU A 13 6.97 -2.87 2.36
C LEU A 13 6.71 -3.24 0.91
N LYS A 14 7.64 -3.98 0.30
CA LYS A 14 7.52 -4.51 -1.04
C LYS A 14 8.18 -5.87 -1.13
N GLU A 15 7.42 -6.83 -1.61
CA GLU A 15 7.84 -8.19 -1.89
C GLU A 15 7.51 -8.51 -3.34
N SER A 16 8.51 -8.96 -4.09
CA SER A 16 8.34 -9.38 -5.49
C SER A 16 8.59 -10.87 -5.62
N TYR A 17 7.80 -11.51 -6.47
CA TYR A 17 7.97 -12.91 -6.85
C TYR A 17 7.86 -13.03 -8.38
N SER A 18 8.20 -14.20 -8.92
CA SER A 18 8.38 -14.41 -10.38
C SER A 18 7.20 -13.96 -11.23
N SER A 19 5.97 -13.97 -10.70
CA SER A 19 4.75 -13.60 -11.42
C SER A 19 3.94 -12.49 -10.75
N GLY A 20 4.52 -11.72 -9.84
CA GLY A 20 3.77 -10.67 -9.15
C GLY A 20 4.52 -9.89 -8.09
N LEU A 21 3.76 -9.05 -7.40
CA LEU A 21 4.21 -8.14 -6.37
C LEU A 21 3.14 -8.01 -5.30
N LEU A 22 3.59 -7.96 -4.05
CA LEU A 22 2.82 -7.58 -2.89
C LEU A 22 3.50 -6.38 -2.23
N SER A 23 2.75 -5.33 -1.94
CA SER A 23 3.28 -4.17 -1.21
C SER A 23 2.30 -3.66 -0.17
N ILE A 24 2.84 -3.00 0.86
CA ILE A 24 2.04 -2.24 1.83
C ILE A 24 2.17 -0.76 1.51
N LEU A 25 1.04 -0.13 1.22
CA LEU A 25 0.94 1.30 0.96
C LEU A 25 0.27 2.01 2.13
N VAL A 26 0.80 3.16 2.55
CA VAL A 26 0.16 4.03 3.55
C VAL A 26 -0.34 5.29 2.86
N ASP A 27 -1.64 5.56 2.99
CA ASP A 27 -2.23 6.83 2.60
C ASP A 27 -1.87 7.91 3.63
N ARG A 28 -1.03 8.89 3.28
CA ARG A 28 -0.60 9.96 4.20
C ARG A 28 -1.75 10.84 4.69
N GLU A 29 -2.84 10.95 3.93
CA GLU A 29 -3.99 11.77 4.33
C GLU A 29 -4.76 11.10 5.48
N THR A 30 -5.07 9.81 5.31
CA THR A 30 -5.94 9.05 6.23
C THR A 30 -5.17 8.22 7.27
N GLY A 31 -3.92 7.84 6.99
CA GLY A 31 -3.12 6.88 7.74
C GLY A 31 -3.48 5.41 7.46
N VAL A 32 -4.47 5.14 6.60
CA VAL A 32 -4.88 3.76 6.30
C VAL A 32 -3.77 3.02 5.57
N HIS A 33 -3.49 1.81 6.05
CA HIS A 33 -2.58 0.87 5.39
C HIS A 33 -3.35 -0.01 4.42
N TYR A 34 -2.78 -0.26 3.25
CA TYR A 34 -3.36 -1.10 2.22
C TYR A 34 -2.40 -2.21 1.82
N VAL A 35 -2.92 -3.43 1.70
CA VAL A 35 -2.26 -4.50 0.94
C VAL A 35 -2.57 -4.28 -0.53
N HIS A 36 -1.53 -4.00 -1.29
CA HIS A 36 -1.57 -3.92 -2.74
C HIS A 36 -1.00 -5.21 -3.33
N THR A 37 -1.75 -5.84 -4.23
CA THR A 37 -1.31 -7.01 -4.98
C THR A 37 -1.34 -6.70 -6.46
N TRP A 38 -0.35 -7.21 -7.18
CA TRP A 38 -0.31 -7.17 -8.63
C TRP A 38 0.23 -8.50 -9.14
N ALA A 39 -0.41 -9.08 -10.15
CA ALA A 39 0.05 -10.28 -10.81
C ALA A 39 0.12 -10.05 -12.33
N SER A 40 1.16 -10.58 -12.96
CA SER A 40 1.43 -10.37 -14.39
C SER A 40 0.29 -10.82 -15.31
N THR A 41 -0.49 -11.81 -14.88
CA THR A 41 -1.65 -12.36 -15.61
C THR A 41 -2.97 -12.28 -14.83
N GLY A 42 -2.95 -11.77 -13.60
CA GLY A 42 -4.05 -11.90 -12.63
C GLY A 42 -4.70 -10.59 -12.18
N GLY A 43 -4.26 -9.44 -12.72
CA GLY A 43 -4.78 -8.13 -12.34
C GLY A 43 -4.15 -7.57 -11.07
N SER A 44 -4.78 -6.54 -10.50
CA SER A 44 -4.34 -5.89 -9.26
C SER A 44 -5.48 -5.74 -8.27
N GLY A 45 -5.12 -5.71 -6.98
CA GLY A 45 -6.05 -5.50 -5.88
C GLY A 45 -5.48 -4.55 -4.85
N LEU A 46 -6.36 -3.77 -4.21
CA LEU A 46 -6.02 -2.85 -3.12
C LEU A 46 -7.03 -3.05 -2.00
N THR A 47 -6.59 -3.57 -0.85
CA THR A 47 -7.46 -3.91 0.28
C THR A 47 -6.92 -3.27 1.56
N PRO A 48 -7.75 -2.64 2.41
CA PRO A 48 -7.29 -2.17 3.73
C PRO A 48 -6.70 -3.32 4.55
N LEU A 49 -5.54 -3.08 5.16
CA LEU A 49 -4.94 -4.03 6.09
C LEU A 49 -5.76 -4.04 7.38
N LEU A 50 -6.05 -5.24 7.89
CA LEU A 50 -6.81 -5.42 9.12
C LEU A 50 -5.89 -5.86 10.28
N ASP A 51 -6.23 -5.46 11.49
CA ASP A 51 -5.65 -5.97 12.71
C ASP A 51 -6.30 -7.30 13.15
N GLU A 52 -5.82 -7.87 14.26
CA GLU A 52 -6.32 -9.12 14.84
C GLU A 52 -7.80 -9.08 15.26
N ASN A 53 -8.39 -7.88 15.41
CA ASN A 53 -9.80 -7.67 15.74
C ASN A 53 -10.65 -7.39 14.48
N GLY A 54 -10.07 -7.47 13.29
CA GLY A 54 -10.74 -7.16 12.03
C GLY A 54 -10.94 -5.66 11.78
N LYS A 55 -10.26 -4.77 12.53
CA LYS A 55 -10.33 -3.33 12.32
C LYS A 55 -9.27 -2.87 11.33
N VAL A 56 -9.54 -1.81 10.59
CA VAL A 56 -8.58 -1.21 9.65
C VAL A 56 -7.37 -0.66 10.42
N VAL A 57 -6.17 -0.99 9.95
CA VAL A 57 -4.91 -0.46 10.48
C VAL A 57 -4.73 0.99 10.03
N VAL A 58 -4.62 1.90 10.99
CA VAL A 58 -4.44 3.34 10.78
C VAL A 58 -3.23 3.85 11.55
N LYS A 59 -2.17 4.25 10.83
CA LYS A 59 -0.98 4.90 11.37
C LYS A 59 -0.34 5.77 10.28
N LYS A 60 0.13 6.98 10.61
CA LYS A 60 0.84 7.81 9.63
C LYS A 60 2.33 7.40 9.59
N PRO A 61 2.97 7.39 8.41
CA PRO A 61 4.42 7.21 8.33
C PRO A 61 5.11 8.42 8.97
N GLU A 62 6.20 8.17 9.70
CA GLU A 62 7.05 9.22 10.29
C GLU A 62 7.80 10.02 9.23
#